data_AF-A0A9X4AJ35-F1
#
_entry.id   AF-A0A9X4AJ35-F1
#
_cell.length_a   1.000
_cell.length_b   1.000
_cell.length_c   1.000
_cell.angle_alpha   90.00
_cell.angle_beta   90.00
_cell.angle_gamma   90.00
#
_symmetry.space_group_name_H-M   'P 1'
#
loop_
_entity.id
_entity.type
_entity.pdbx_description
1 polymer ?
#
loop_
_entity_poly.entity_id
_entity_poly.type
_entity_poly.pdbx_seq_one_letter_code
_entity_poly.pdbx_strand_id
1 'polypeptide(L)'
;MKNFRGYQVTREYGPIPGSNKFHTGIDLVKSHKAPIQAFTSGEVLYAGEGKDGTGFGGYGNVVLLVDKNNRGQLYAHLDSVKVTKGQHVKPESIVGYQGETGYTTGSHLHFEVRKVAESSPPYGWRADRENNCLNPTKYLQNYNSGDQNKKLTLRNGNVGEEVEKIQQKLVSLGYSLPKYGIDGRFGDETEAAVRIFQSDQNITVDGIVGPVTHESLDKAIADQTIPYPGSTFSRGSTGENVRRIQRIVNTRVDGIYGPKTETAVKKFQSNHNLLVDGIVGPNTWKVLF
;
A
#
# COMPACT_ATOMS: atom_id res chain seq x y z
N MET A 1 21.23 6.83 2.46
CA MET A 1 21.54 5.79 1.45
C MET A 1 21.81 4.43 2.12
N LYS A 2 20.85 3.86 2.87
CA LYS A 2 21.06 2.60 3.62
C LYS A 2 20.79 1.31 2.82
N ASN A 3 20.12 1.38 1.66
CA ASN A 3 19.49 0.20 1.04
C ASN A 3 20.40 -0.68 0.18
N PHE A 4 21.52 -0.16 -0.33
CA PHE A 4 22.45 -0.91 -1.19
C PHE A 4 23.82 -1.04 -0.52
N ARG A 5 23.84 -1.36 0.78
CA ARG A 5 25.09 -1.46 1.54
C ARG A 5 26.04 -2.45 0.86
N GLY A 6 27.28 -2.02 0.62
CA GLY A 6 28.30 -2.83 -0.03
C GLY A 6 28.25 -2.84 -1.56
N TYR A 7 27.39 -2.03 -2.19
CA TYR A 7 27.42 -1.79 -3.63
C TYR A 7 27.87 -0.36 -3.92
N GLN A 8 28.59 -0.20 -5.04
CA GLN A 8 28.73 1.09 -5.71
C GLN A 8 27.60 1.25 -6.72
N VAL A 9 26.86 2.36 -6.65
CA VAL A 9 25.88 2.72 -7.69
C VAL A 9 26.65 3.30 -8.86
N THR A 10 26.54 2.69 -10.04
CA THR A 10 27.19 3.17 -11.27
C THR A 10 26.22 3.83 -12.23
N ARG A 11 24.92 3.52 -12.12
CA ARG A 11 23.88 4.16 -12.94
C ARG A 11 22.55 4.17 -12.19
N GLU A 12 21.93 5.35 -12.09
CA GLU A 12 20.65 5.55 -11.39
C GLU A 12 19.45 5.29 -12.31
N TYR A 13 18.29 5.05 -11.70
CA TYR A 13 17.00 4.99 -12.40
C TYR A 13 16.62 6.35 -13.00
N GLY A 14 16.10 6.35 -14.22
CA GLY A 14 15.53 7.54 -14.86
C GLY A 14 16.09 7.86 -16.25
N PRO A 15 15.84 9.07 -16.76
CA PRO A 15 16.40 9.53 -18.04
C PRO A 15 17.92 9.49 -18.02
N ILE A 16 18.54 8.95 -19.07
CA ILE A 16 20.00 8.90 -19.21
C ILE A 16 20.48 10.24 -19.78
N PRO A 17 21.31 11.03 -19.05
CA PRO A 17 21.81 12.29 -19.56
C PRO A 17 22.53 12.14 -20.90
N GLY A 18 22.20 12.98 -21.87
CA GLY A 18 22.77 12.91 -23.23
C GLY A 18 22.20 11.78 -24.11
N SER A 19 21.10 11.14 -23.71
CA SER A 19 20.42 10.11 -24.50
C SER A 19 18.89 10.25 -24.40
N ASN A 20 18.18 9.81 -25.44
CA ASN A 20 16.71 9.65 -25.40
C ASN A 20 16.28 8.33 -24.72
N LYS A 21 17.20 7.64 -24.03
CA LYS A 21 16.95 6.35 -23.38
C LYS A 21 16.59 6.56 -21.91
N PHE A 22 15.69 5.72 -21.43
CA PHE A 22 15.30 5.63 -20.03
C PHE A 22 15.89 4.38 -19.38
N HIS A 23 16.53 4.54 -18.23
CA HIS A 23 17.06 3.45 -17.45
C HIS A 23 15.99 2.92 -16.47
N THR A 24 15.52 1.70 -16.71
CA THR A 24 14.37 1.07 -16.02
C THR A 24 14.70 0.52 -14.63
N GLY A 25 15.98 0.53 -14.26
CA GLY A 25 16.47 -0.02 -13.01
C GLY A 25 17.59 0.82 -12.42
N ILE A 26 18.43 0.19 -11.63
CA ILE A 26 19.66 0.75 -11.07
C ILE A 26 20.79 -0.24 -11.33
N ASP A 27 21.95 0.26 -11.72
CA ASP A 27 23.14 -0.54 -11.94
C ASP A 27 24.04 -0.46 -10.70
N LEU A 28 24.34 -1.63 -10.14
CA LEU A 28 25.04 -1.80 -8.88
C LEU A 28 26.27 -2.67 -9.08
N VAL A 29 27.39 -2.28 -8.50
CA VAL A 29 28.67 -2.98 -8.67
C VAL A 29 29.25 -3.41 -7.32
N LYS A 30 29.67 -4.67 -7.29
CA LYS A 30 30.60 -5.34 -6.38
C LYS A 30 31.73 -5.96 -7.20
N SER A 31 32.62 -6.72 -6.57
CA SER A 31 33.53 -7.62 -7.28
C SER A 31 32.76 -8.64 -8.12
N HIS A 32 33.29 -9.03 -9.27
CA HIS A 32 32.74 -10.10 -10.08
C HIS A 32 32.57 -11.39 -9.25
N LYS A 33 31.46 -12.11 -9.45
CA LYS A 33 31.02 -13.28 -8.65
C LYS A 33 30.79 -13.02 -7.17
N ALA A 34 30.73 -11.77 -6.72
CA ALA A 34 30.29 -11.47 -5.36
C ALA A 34 28.81 -11.89 -5.17
N PRO A 35 28.43 -12.36 -3.97
CA PRO A 35 27.05 -12.76 -3.70
C PRO A 35 26.10 -11.57 -3.79
N ILE A 36 24.98 -11.80 -4.47
CA ILE A 36 23.85 -10.88 -4.57
C ILE A 36 22.76 -11.36 -3.61
N GLN A 37 22.42 -10.50 -2.65
CA GLN A 37 21.37 -10.77 -1.68
C GLN A 37 20.04 -10.20 -2.17
N ALA A 38 18.93 -10.83 -1.75
CA ALA A 38 17.62 -10.25 -1.96
C ALA A 38 17.48 -8.92 -1.20
N PHE A 39 16.95 -7.89 -1.86
CA PHE A 39 16.67 -6.59 -1.26
C PHE A 39 15.32 -6.55 -0.53
N THR A 40 14.44 -7.51 -0.81
CA THR A 40 13.09 -7.64 -0.26
C THR A 40 12.79 -9.11 0.06
N SER A 41 11.82 -9.36 0.93
CA SER A 41 11.24 -10.70 1.06
C SER A 41 10.29 -10.96 -0.10
N GLY A 42 10.24 -12.20 -0.59
CA GLY A 42 9.36 -12.57 -1.68
C GLY A 42 9.45 -14.02 -2.12
N GLU A 43 8.55 -14.41 -3.02
CA GLU A 43 8.57 -15.69 -3.72
C GLU A 43 9.28 -15.54 -5.07
N VAL A 44 10.13 -16.51 -5.43
CA VAL A 44 10.80 -16.56 -6.73
C VAL A 44 9.80 -16.97 -7.82
N LEU A 45 9.44 -16.05 -8.71
CA LEU A 45 8.60 -16.33 -9.88
C LEU A 45 9.40 -16.92 -11.05
N TYR A 46 10.66 -16.50 -11.19
CA TYR A 46 11.55 -16.95 -12.26
C TYR A 46 12.99 -16.98 -11.78
N ALA A 47 13.75 -17.99 -12.22
CA ALA A 47 15.16 -18.16 -11.92
C ALA A 47 15.83 -18.92 -13.09
N GLY A 48 16.73 -18.25 -13.80
CA GLY A 48 17.45 -18.85 -14.93
C GLY A 48 17.76 -17.83 -16.05
N GLU A 49 18.16 -18.33 -17.21
CA GLU A 49 18.45 -17.51 -18.38
C GLU A 49 17.19 -16.80 -18.91
N GLY A 50 17.29 -15.50 -19.17
CA GLY A 50 16.22 -14.68 -19.74
C GLY A 50 16.05 -14.94 -21.23
N LYS A 51 14.82 -15.24 -21.66
CA LYS A 51 14.49 -15.53 -23.06
C LYS A 51 13.69 -14.40 -23.70
N ASP A 52 13.81 -14.25 -25.01
CA ASP A 52 12.98 -13.31 -25.77
C ASP A 52 11.48 -13.62 -25.62
N GLY A 53 10.65 -12.58 -25.64
CA GLY A 53 9.21 -12.70 -25.41
C GLY A 53 8.80 -12.92 -23.94
N THR A 54 9.73 -13.27 -23.04
CA THR A 54 9.42 -13.46 -21.61
C THR A 54 9.45 -12.15 -20.81
N GLY A 55 9.88 -11.05 -21.41
CA GLY A 55 10.19 -9.82 -20.68
C GLY A 55 11.58 -9.80 -20.06
N PHE A 56 12.43 -10.81 -20.31
CA PHE A 56 13.82 -10.88 -19.85
C PHE A 56 14.85 -11.01 -21.00
N GLY A 57 14.41 -10.86 -22.25
CA GLY A 57 15.31 -10.90 -23.41
C GLY A 57 16.45 -9.90 -23.27
N GLY A 58 17.69 -10.35 -23.47
CA GLY A 58 18.91 -9.55 -23.33
C GLY A 58 19.40 -9.30 -21.89
N TYR A 59 18.66 -9.71 -20.85
CA TYR A 59 19.08 -9.53 -19.45
C TYR A 59 20.07 -10.60 -18.94
N GLY A 60 20.32 -11.66 -19.72
CA GLY A 60 21.16 -12.78 -19.31
C GLY A 60 20.50 -13.62 -18.22
N ASN A 61 21.28 -14.13 -17.25
CA ASN A 61 20.72 -14.85 -16.11
C ASN A 61 19.99 -13.88 -15.18
N VAL A 62 18.75 -14.24 -14.86
CA VAL A 62 17.85 -13.42 -14.06
C VAL A 62 17.23 -14.19 -12.90
N VAL A 63 16.88 -13.46 -11.85
CA VAL A 63 15.92 -13.86 -10.83
C VAL A 63 14.82 -12.81 -10.77
N LEU A 64 13.56 -13.23 -10.84
CA LEU A 64 12.41 -12.38 -10.54
C LEU A 64 11.76 -12.85 -9.25
N LEU A 65 11.67 -11.97 -8.26
CA LEU A 65 10.85 -12.18 -7.08
C LEU A 65 9.53 -11.41 -7.20
N VAL A 66 8.47 -11.92 -6.59
CA VAL A 66 7.31 -11.11 -6.21
C VAL A 66 7.37 -10.80 -4.72
N ASP A 67 7.32 -9.52 -4.37
CA ASP A 67 7.30 -9.10 -2.97
C ASP A 67 5.87 -8.96 -2.41
N LYS A 68 5.78 -8.65 -1.12
CA LYS A 68 4.50 -8.44 -0.40
C LYS A 68 3.58 -7.37 -1.00
N ASN A 69 4.10 -6.47 -1.84
CA ASN A 69 3.33 -5.40 -2.49
C ASN A 69 3.04 -5.72 -3.96
N ASN A 70 3.27 -6.97 -4.37
CA ASN A 70 3.13 -7.45 -5.75
C ASN A 70 3.98 -6.67 -6.76
N ARG A 71 5.17 -6.24 -6.34
CA ARG A 71 6.16 -5.67 -7.25
C ARG A 71 7.14 -6.75 -7.67
N GLY A 72 7.49 -6.72 -8.95
CA GLY A 72 8.50 -7.62 -9.51
C GLY A 72 9.88 -7.10 -9.19
N GLN A 73 10.70 -7.88 -8.48
CA GLN A 73 12.06 -7.52 -8.10
C GLN A 73 13.01 -8.29 -9.02
N LEU A 74 13.47 -7.64 -10.09
CA LEU A 74 14.30 -8.28 -11.10
C LEU A 74 15.77 -8.07 -10.78
N TYR A 75 16.52 -9.15 -10.68
CA TYR A 75 17.97 -9.18 -10.57
C TYR A 75 18.50 -9.74 -11.89
N ALA A 76 19.32 -8.99 -12.60
CA ALA A 76 19.78 -9.35 -13.95
C ALA A 76 21.30 -9.28 -14.11
N HIS A 77 21.77 -9.77 -15.27
CA HIS A 77 23.18 -9.93 -15.62
C HIS A 77 23.96 -10.82 -14.63
N LEU A 78 23.28 -11.75 -13.96
CA LEU A 78 23.91 -12.62 -12.97
C LEU A 78 24.93 -13.56 -13.64
N ASP A 79 26.00 -13.90 -12.93
CA ASP A 79 26.94 -14.93 -13.37
C ASP A 79 26.26 -16.29 -13.25
N SER A 80 25.65 -16.53 -12.09
CA SER A 80 24.92 -17.75 -11.78
C SER A 80 23.76 -17.45 -10.81
N VAL A 81 22.70 -18.26 -10.93
CA VAL A 81 21.50 -18.19 -10.09
C VAL A 81 21.60 -19.18 -8.94
N LYS A 82 21.19 -18.79 -7.74
CA LYS A 82 21.29 -19.62 -6.52
C LYS A 82 19.95 -20.07 -5.95
N VAL A 83 18.85 -19.61 -6.52
CA VAL A 83 17.48 -19.90 -6.08
C VAL A 83 16.68 -20.62 -7.16
N THR A 84 15.53 -21.18 -6.79
CA THR A 84 14.63 -21.90 -7.72
C THR A 84 13.22 -21.32 -7.67
N LYS A 85 12.43 -21.50 -8.74
CA LYS A 85 11.03 -21.05 -8.80
C LYS A 85 10.21 -21.63 -7.63
N GLY A 86 9.38 -20.80 -7.00
CA GLY A 86 8.56 -21.12 -5.82
C GLY A 86 9.30 -20.98 -4.48
N GLN A 87 10.62 -20.82 -4.50
CA GLN A 87 11.39 -20.60 -3.28
C GLN A 87 11.04 -19.25 -2.66
N HIS A 88 10.78 -19.24 -1.35
CA HIS A 88 10.66 -18.02 -0.57
C HIS A 88 12.03 -17.56 -0.08
N VAL A 89 12.31 -16.27 -0.23
CA VAL A 89 13.56 -15.63 0.20
C VAL A 89 13.26 -14.46 1.12
N LYS A 90 14.25 -14.11 1.96
CA LYS A 90 14.23 -12.94 2.83
C LYS A 90 15.44 -12.05 2.51
N PRO A 91 15.47 -10.79 2.97
CA PRO A 91 16.71 -10.02 2.96
C PRO A 91 17.86 -10.84 3.53
N GLU A 92 19.04 -10.71 2.92
CA GLU A 92 20.25 -11.53 3.14
C GLU A 92 20.31 -12.89 2.41
N SER A 93 19.19 -13.46 1.96
CA SER A 93 19.22 -14.68 1.12
C SER A 93 19.97 -14.42 -0.18
N ILE A 94 20.94 -15.27 -0.52
CA ILE A 94 21.69 -15.16 -1.77
C ILE A 94 20.81 -15.62 -2.93
N VAL A 95 20.48 -14.71 -3.86
CA VAL A 95 19.68 -15.01 -5.06
C VAL A 95 20.56 -15.42 -6.25
N GLY A 96 21.81 -15.00 -6.26
CA GLY A 96 22.78 -15.32 -7.30
C GLY A 96 24.11 -14.63 -7.04
N TYR A 97 24.94 -14.60 -8.07
CA TYR A 97 26.28 -14.00 -8.03
C TYR A 97 26.40 -12.95 -9.12
N GLN A 98 27.10 -11.85 -8.85
CA GLN A 98 27.27 -10.77 -9.82
C GLN A 98 28.00 -11.29 -11.06
N GLY A 99 27.48 -11.00 -12.24
CA GLY A 99 28.10 -11.42 -13.48
C GLY A 99 28.06 -10.36 -14.55
N GLU A 100 28.10 -10.83 -15.79
CA GLU A 100 28.10 -10.04 -17.00
C GLU A 100 27.35 -10.77 -18.14
N THR A 101 26.38 -11.61 -17.80
CA THR A 101 25.61 -12.34 -18.82
C THR A 101 24.61 -11.42 -19.52
N GLY A 102 24.28 -11.72 -20.77
CA GLY A 102 23.37 -10.90 -21.59
C GLY A 102 24.03 -9.65 -22.18
N TYR A 103 23.24 -8.62 -22.45
CA TYR A 103 23.70 -7.39 -23.10
C TYR A 103 24.21 -6.38 -22.09
N THR A 104 25.49 -6.49 -21.76
CA THR A 104 26.18 -5.62 -20.81
C THR A 104 27.57 -5.24 -21.33
N THR A 105 28.11 -4.12 -20.84
CA THR A 105 29.47 -3.65 -21.12
C THR A 105 30.47 -4.01 -20.02
N GLY A 106 30.05 -4.73 -18.98
CA GLY A 106 30.91 -5.19 -17.90
C GLY A 106 30.14 -5.72 -16.69
N SER A 107 30.87 -6.30 -15.73
CA SER A 107 30.23 -6.96 -14.59
C SER A 107 29.50 -5.98 -13.65
N HIS A 108 28.19 -6.17 -13.51
CA HIS A 108 27.32 -5.43 -12.60
C HIS A 108 26.03 -6.21 -12.34
N LEU A 109 25.27 -5.79 -11.33
CA LEU A 109 23.88 -6.16 -11.15
C LEU A 109 23.00 -5.05 -11.73
N HIS A 110 22.14 -5.39 -12.70
CA HIS A 110 21.02 -4.54 -13.06
C HIS A 110 19.80 -4.95 -12.23
N PHE A 111 19.25 -4.00 -11.46
CA PHE A 111 18.14 -4.25 -10.56
C PHE A 111 16.92 -3.39 -10.92
N GLU A 112 15.78 -4.02 -11.17
CA GLU A 112 14.52 -3.32 -11.45
C GLU A 112 13.47 -3.60 -10.36
N VAL A 113 12.59 -2.62 -10.16
CA VAL A 113 11.32 -2.81 -9.47
C VAL A 113 10.19 -2.61 -10.48
N ARG A 114 9.59 -3.70 -10.95
CA ARG A 114 8.44 -3.67 -11.86
C ARG A 114 7.17 -3.32 -11.10
N LYS A 115 6.29 -2.54 -11.73
CA LYS A 115 5.01 -2.14 -11.13
C LYS A 115 4.12 -3.36 -10.82
N VAL A 116 4.15 -4.41 -11.63
CA VAL A 116 3.36 -5.62 -11.34
C VAL A 116 4.26 -6.82 -11.54
N ALA A 117 4.14 -7.81 -10.67
CA ALA A 117 4.63 -9.15 -10.92
C ALA A 117 3.49 -10.00 -11.48
N GLU A 118 3.72 -10.67 -12.61
CA GLU A 118 2.79 -11.63 -13.20
C GLU A 118 3.43 -13.02 -13.14
N SER A 119 2.65 -14.07 -12.90
CA SER A 119 3.17 -15.44 -12.77
C SER A 119 3.51 -16.10 -14.11
N SER A 120 3.17 -15.44 -15.23
CA SER A 120 3.42 -15.89 -16.59
C SER A 120 4.14 -14.81 -17.40
N PRO A 121 4.84 -15.18 -18.49
CA PRO A 121 5.32 -14.23 -19.49
C PRO A 121 4.24 -13.21 -19.89
N PRO A 122 4.57 -11.91 -19.99
CA PRO A 122 5.93 -11.35 -19.97
C PRO A 122 6.42 -10.97 -18.55
N TYR A 123 5.92 -11.62 -17.50
CA TYR A 123 6.31 -11.44 -16.09
C TYR A 123 6.24 -9.98 -15.64
N GLY A 124 5.15 -9.30 -16.01
CA GLY A 124 4.94 -7.89 -15.68
C GLY A 124 5.84 -6.92 -16.46
N TRP A 125 6.49 -7.38 -17.54
CA TRP A 125 7.14 -6.47 -18.49
C TRP A 125 6.12 -5.81 -19.42
N ARG A 126 6.30 -4.52 -19.69
CA ARG A 126 5.58 -3.74 -20.70
C ARG A 126 6.60 -2.90 -21.47
N ALA A 127 6.36 -2.68 -22.76
CA ALA A 127 7.29 -1.98 -23.66
C ALA A 127 7.53 -0.51 -23.26
N ASP A 128 6.57 0.10 -22.58
CA ASP A 128 6.71 1.44 -22.01
C ASP A 128 7.63 1.42 -20.79
N ARG A 129 8.91 1.64 -21.04
CA ARG A 129 9.99 1.57 -20.04
C ARG A 129 9.79 2.53 -18.87
N GLU A 130 9.38 3.77 -19.14
CA GLU A 130 9.19 4.79 -18.11
C GLU A 130 8.01 4.45 -17.20
N ASN A 131 6.92 3.93 -17.78
CA ASN A 131 5.74 3.59 -17.01
C ASN A 131 5.71 2.15 -16.49
N ASN A 132 6.66 1.28 -16.83
CA ASN A 132 6.65 -0.12 -16.37
C ASN A 132 7.36 -0.34 -15.02
N CYS A 133 8.37 0.47 -14.73
CA CYS A 133 9.19 0.31 -13.53
C CYS A 133 8.96 1.43 -12.51
N LEU A 134 9.38 1.17 -11.27
CA LEU A 134 9.46 2.12 -10.17
C LEU A 134 10.94 2.40 -9.89
N ASN A 135 11.23 3.60 -9.39
CA ASN A 135 12.57 3.92 -8.91
C ASN A 135 12.98 2.95 -7.77
N PRO A 136 13.99 2.08 -7.95
CA PRO A 136 14.34 1.06 -6.96
C PRO A 136 14.81 1.65 -5.63
N THR A 137 15.59 2.73 -5.68
CA THR A 137 16.08 3.43 -4.48
C THR A 137 14.91 3.93 -3.63
N LYS A 138 13.96 4.66 -4.22
CA LYS A 138 12.77 5.17 -3.54
C LYS A 138 11.87 4.03 -3.06
N TYR A 139 11.71 2.99 -3.87
CA TYR A 139 10.90 1.84 -3.51
C TYR A 139 11.45 1.15 -2.26
N LEU A 140 12.74 0.80 -2.25
CA LEU A 140 13.38 0.14 -1.11
C LEU A 140 13.45 1.03 0.13
N GLN A 141 13.57 2.36 -0.03
CA GLN A 141 13.49 3.29 1.10
C GLN A 141 12.13 3.15 1.79
N ASN A 142 11.04 3.12 1.02
CA ASN A 142 9.70 2.94 1.56
C ASN A 142 9.42 1.51 2.03
N TYR A 143 10.01 0.51 1.36
CA TYR A 143 9.85 -0.90 1.70
C TYR A 143 10.45 -1.22 3.07
N ASN A 144 11.67 -0.72 3.33
CA ASN A 144 12.40 -0.92 4.60
C ASN A 144 11.98 0.06 5.71
N SER A 145 11.40 1.22 5.35
CA SER A 145 10.73 2.11 6.31
C SER A 145 9.30 1.62 6.65
N GLY A 146 8.86 0.55 5.99
CA GLY A 146 7.51 0.00 6.03
C GLY A 146 7.15 -0.81 7.28
N ASP A 147 7.82 -0.56 8.40
CA ASP A 147 7.38 -1.01 9.73
C ASP A 147 6.60 0.09 10.48
N GLN A 148 6.34 1.25 9.85
CA GLN A 148 5.63 2.34 10.52
C GLN A 148 4.52 3.05 9.72
N ASN A 149 4.43 2.99 8.37
CA ASN A 149 3.29 3.63 7.66
C ASN A 149 3.17 3.38 6.14
N LYS A 150 2.68 2.23 5.64
CA LYS A 150 2.09 2.16 4.28
C LYS A 150 1.17 0.95 4.03
N LYS A 151 -0.10 1.26 3.73
CA LYS A 151 -1.20 0.34 3.39
C LYS A 151 -0.87 -0.61 2.22
N LEU A 152 -1.04 -1.92 2.46
CA LEU A 152 -0.80 -3.01 1.51
C LEU A 152 -1.85 -3.04 0.39
N THR A 153 -1.48 -3.34 -0.85
CA THR A 153 -2.48 -3.64 -1.90
C THR A 153 -3.15 -4.99 -1.61
N LEU A 154 -4.48 -5.02 -1.45
CA LEU A 154 -5.23 -6.25 -1.13
C LEU A 154 -6.16 -6.66 -2.27
N ARG A 155 -6.32 -7.97 -2.47
CA ARG A 155 -7.20 -8.61 -3.48
C ARG A 155 -7.55 -10.03 -3.08
N ASN A 156 -8.40 -10.67 -3.89
CA ASN A 156 -8.81 -12.06 -3.72
C ASN A 156 -7.61 -13.01 -3.48
N GLY A 157 -7.71 -13.85 -2.46
CA GLY A 157 -6.67 -14.75 -1.98
C GLY A 157 -5.75 -14.15 -0.91
N ASN A 158 -5.78 -12.84 -0.66
CA ASN A 158 -5.03 -12.25 0.46
C ASN A 158 -5.71 -12.56 1.80
N VAL A 159 -4.91 -12.72 2.86
CA VAL A 159 -5.37 -13.01 4.22
C VAL A 159 -4.60 -12.19 5.25
N GLY A 160 -5.18 -11.97 6.42
CA GLY A 160 -4.54 -11.34 7.58
C GLY A 160 -5.22 -10.07 8.09
N GLU A 161 -4.61 -9.45 9.10
CA GLU A 161 -5.16 -8.30 9.84
C GLU A 161 -5.50 -7.10 8.94
N GLU A 162 -4.75 -6.89 7.87
CA GLU A 162 -5.01 -5.78 6.94
C GLU A 162 -6.28 -6.01 6.10
N VAL A 163 -6.60 -7.27 5.78
CA VAL A 163 -7.88 -7.61 5.15
C VAL A 163 -9.02 -7.38 6.13
N GLU A 164 -8.83 -7.78 7.39
CA GLU A 164 -9.82 -7.56 8.46
C GLU A 164 -10.15 -6.07 8.62
N LYS A 165 -9.12 -5.19 8.63
CA LYS A 165 -9.29 -3.73 8.70
C LYS A 165 -10.06 -3.16 7.51
N ILE A 166 -9.88 -3.71 6.30
CA ILE A 166 -10.65 -3.30 5.13
C ILE A 166 -12.10 -3.77 5.24
N GLN A 167 -12.33 -5.02 5.62
CA GLN A 167 -13.68 -5.55 5.85
C GLN A 167 -14.41 -4.72 6.91
N GLN A 168 -13.75 -4.34 8.01
CA GLN A 168 -14.28 -3.43 9.03
C GLN A 168 -14.70 -2.08 8.43
N LYS A 169 -13.84 -1.44 7.62
CA LYS A 169 -14.16 -0.15 6.97
C LYS A 169 -15.33 -0.25 5.99
N LEU A 170 -15.38 -1.32 5.20
CA LEU A 170 -16.48 -1.56 4.27
C LEU A 170 -17.79 -1.74 5.02
N VAL A 171 -17.82 -2.57 6.07
CA VAL A 171 -19.01 -2.77 6.89
C VAL A 171 -19.44 -1.47 7.60
N SER A 172 -18.51 -0.68 8.14
CA SER A 172 -18.84 0.61 8.79
C SER A 172 -19.36 1.66 7.81
N LEU A 173 -18.96 1.58 6.55
CA LEU A 173 -19.50 2.40 5.46
C LEU A 173 -20.82 1.87 4.88
N GLY A 174 -21.32 0.73 5.37
CA GLY A 174 -22.61 0.15 4.98
C GLY A 174 -22.53 -0.94 3.89
N TYR A 175 -21.34 -1.34 3.46
CA TYR A 175 -21.16 -2.42 2.48
C TYR A 175 -21.18 -3.78 3.19
N SER A 176 -22.20 -4.59 2.89
CA SER A 176 -22.47 -5.84 3.62
C SER A 176 -21.57 -7.00 3.19
N LEU A 177 -21.18 -7.83 4.17
CA LEU A 177 -20.46 -9.11 3.99
C LEU A 177 -21.27 -10.25 4.64
N PRO A 178 -22.39 -10.68 4.04
CA PRO A 178 -23.37 -11.59 4.69
C PRO A 178 -22.91 -13.03 4.97
N LYS A 179 -21.94 -13.57 4.24
CA LYS A 179 -21.59 -14.99 4.25
C LYS A 179 -20.52 -15.31 5.30
N TYR A 180 -19.42 -14.57 5.30
CA TYR A 180 -18.28 -14.81 6.20
C TYR A 180 -17.99 -13.62 7.11
N GLY A 181 -18.53 -12.43 6.79
CA GLY A 181 -18.35 -11.24 7.61
C GLY A 181 -16.90 -10.74 7.60
N ILE A 182 -16.42 -10.36 8.78
CA ILE A 182 -15.05 -9.88 9.01
C ILE A 182 -14.23 -11.07 9.47
N ASP A 183 -13.60 -11.77 8.53
CA ASP A 183 -12.88 -13.04 8.77
C ASP A 183 -11.37 -12.94 8.44
N GLY A 184 -10.91 -11.76 7.98
CA GLY A 184 -9.53 -11.53 7.58
C GLY A 184 -9.13 -12.28 6.31
N ARG A 185 -10.09 -12.78 5.50
CA ARG A 185 -9.83 -13.46 4.23
C ARG A 185 -10.50 -12.71 3.09
N PHE A 186 -9.69 -12.28 2.13
CA PHE A 186 -10.19 -11.55 0.98
C PHE A 186 -10.68 -12.56 -0.04
N GLY A 187 -11.95 -12.95 0.06
CA GLY A 187 -12.62 -13.83 -0.91
C GLY A 187 -13.59 -13.07 -1.81
N ASP A 188 -14.38 -13.82 -2.59
CA ASP A 188 -15.34 -13.27 -3.57
C ASP A 188 -16.32 -12.26 -2.97
N GLU A 189 -16.72 -12.48 -1.72
CA GLU A 189 -17.59 -11.57 -0.97
C GLU A 189 -16.92 -10.22 -0.68
N THR A 190 -15.67 -10.23 -0.21
CA THR A 190 -14.91 -9.00 0.05
C THR A 190 -14.61 -8.27 -1.26
N GLU A 191 -14.27 -9.01 -2.31
CA GLU A 191 -14.07 -8.44 -3.65
C GLU A 191 -15.34 -7.77 -4.17
N ALA A 192 -16.50 -8.41 -4.04
CA ALA A 192 -17.78 -7.83 -4.44
C ALA A 192 -18.07 -6.53 -3.69
N ALA A 193 -17.88 -6.49 -2.36
CA ALA A 193 -18.06 -5.28 -1.56
C ALA A 193 -17.09 -4.15 -1.99
N VAL A 194 -15.83 -4.47 -2.30
CA VAL A 194 -14.85 -3.50 -2.81
C VAL A 194 -15.28 -2.95 -4.16
N ARG A 195 -15.79 -3.78 -5.08
CA ARG A 195 -16.29 -3.32 -6.39
C ARG A 195 -17.47 -2.37 -6.25
N ILE A 196 -18.41 -2.66 -5.35
CA ILE A 196 -19.55 -1.77 -5.07
C ILE A 196 -19.05 -0.44 -4.51
N PHE A 197 -18.18 -0.47 -3.50
CA PHE A 197 -17.56 0.75 -2.96
C PHE A 197 -16.84 1.57 -4.03
N GLN A 198 -16.04 0.93 -4.88
CA GLN A 198 -15.32 1.60 -5.96
C GLN A 198 -16.28 2.27 -6.95
N SER A 199 -17.38 1.60 -7.28
CA SER A 199 -18.44 2.15 -8.14
C SER A 199 -19.06 3.39 -7.49
N ASP A 200 -19.43 3.31 -6.21
CA ASP A 200 -20.06 4.41 -5.47
C ASP A 200 -19.13 5.63 -5.31
N GLN A 201 -17.83 5.39 -5.21
CA GLN A 201 -16.81 6.45 -5.14
C GLN A 201 -16.37 7.00 -6.51
N ASN A 202 -16.93 6.51 -7.62
CA ASN A 202 -16.53 6.86 -8.99
C ASN A 202 -15.02 6.68 -9.26
N ILE A 203 -14.45 5.59 -8.73
CA ILE A 203 -13.06 5.18 -8.99
C ILE A 203 -13.02 3.89 -9.82
N THR A 204 -11.83 3.46 -10.24
CA THR A 204 -11.66 2.21 -11.02
C THR A 204 -12.28 1.02 -10.30
N VAL A 205 -13.19 0.32 -10.96
CA VAL A 205 -13.91 -0.85 -10.41
C VAL A 205 -13.18 -2.14 -10.78
N ASP A 206 -12.08 -2.42 -10.10
CA ASP A 206 -11.23 -3.59 -10.35
C ASP A 206 -11.29 -4.65 -9.24
N GLY A 207 -11.97 -4.38 -8.12
CA GLY A 207 -12.06 -5.27 -6.97
C GLY A 207 -10.78 -5.35 -6.14
N ILE A 208 -9.80 -4.47 -6.42
CA ILE A 208 -8.50 -4.43 -5.76
C ILE A 208 -8.43 -3.22 -4.83
N VAL A 209 -8.03 -3.45 -3.59
CA VAL A 209 -7.76 -2.37 -2.64
C VAL A 209 -6.32 -1.89 -2.83
N GLY A 210 -6.10 -1.15 -3.91
CA GLY A 210 -4.86 -0.42 -4.18
C GLY A 210 -4.80 0.93 -3.46
N PRO A 211 -3.75 1.75 -3.70
CA PRO A 211 -3.57 3.04 -3.03
C PRO A 211 -4.76 4.00 -3.14
N VAL A 212 -5.39 4.08 -4.32
CA VAL A 212 -6.57 4.93 -4.56
C VAL A 212 -7.76 4.42 -3.75
N THR A 213 -8.08 3.12 -3.83
CA THR A 213 -9.16 2.52 -3.03
C THR A 213 -8.91 2.70 -1.53
N HIS A 214 -7.66 2.56 -1.09
CA HIS A 214 -7.25 2.79 0.29
C HIS A 214 -7.51 4.22 0.74
N GLU A 215 -7.09 5.19 -0.05
CA GLU A 215 -7.28 6.61 0.22
C GLU A 215 -8.77 6.98 0.20
N SER A 216 -9.52 6.46 -0.78
CA SER A 216 -10.97 6.64 -0.84
C SER A 216 -11.67 6.03 0.36
N LEU A 217 -11.27 4.83 0.83
CA LEU A 217 -11.83 4.23 2.05
C LEU A 217 -11.51 5.09 3.27
N ASP A 218 -10.27 5.55 3.41
CA ASP A 218 -9.89 6.42 4.54
C ASP A 218 -10.63 7.76 4.49
N LYS A 219 -10.78 8.33 3.29
CA LYS A 219 -11.52 9.56 3.09
C LYS A 219 -13.01 9.36 3.37
N ALA A 220 -13.63 8.27 2.92
CA ALA A 220 -15.04 7.99 3.18
C ALA A 220 -15.29 7.77 4.68
N ILE A 221 -14.37 7.10 5.38
CA ILE A 221 -14.39 6.98 6.84
C ILE A 221 -14.15 8.34 7.50
N ALA A 222 -13.22 9.15 6.99
CA ALA A 222 -12.97 10.48 7.51
C ALA A 222 -14.14 11.44 7.25
N ASP A 223 -14.87 11.28 6.15
CA ASP A 223 -16.07 12.03 5.81
C ASP A 223 -17.28 11.55 6.66
N GLN A 224 -17.23 10.33 7.19
CA GLN A 224 -18.11 9.91 8.30
C GLN A 224 -17.73 10.58 9.63
N THR A 225 -16.44 10.84 9.89
CA THR A 225 -15.98 11.52 11.12
C THR A 225 -15.96 13.03 10.95
N ILE A 226 -16.88 13.74 11.60
CA ILE A 226 -16.84 15.21 11.54
C ILE A 226 -15.61 15.65 12.34
N PRO A 227 -14.61 16.34 11.76
CA PRO A 227 -13.42 16.76 12.51
C PRO A 227 -13.81 17.76 13.60
N TYR A 228 -13.11 17.72 14.73
CA TYR A 228 -13.36 18.68 15.81
C TYR A 228 -13.11 20.11 15.30
N PRO A 229 -14.08 21.01 15.36
CA PRO A 229 -14.03 22.33 14.71
C PRO A 229 -13.11 23.34 15.39
N GLY A 230 -12.23 22.89 16.31
CA GLY A 230 -11.27 23.73 17.01
C GLY A 230 -11.86 24.57 18.15
N SER A 231 -13.15 24.48 18.41
CA SER A 231 -13.85 25.20 19.49
C SER A 231 -14.84 24.31 20.23
N THR A 232 -15.01 24.58 21.53
CA THR A 232 -15.94 23.85 22.38
C THR A 232 -17.36 24.36 22.16
N PHE A 233 -18.36 23.47 22.31
CA PHE A 233 -19.77 23.87 22.31
C PHE A 233 -20.34 23.78 23.73
N SER A 234 -20.92 24.88 24.19
CA SER A 234 -21.52 25.02 25.51
C SER A 234 -22.75 25.91 25.42
N ARG A 235 -23.37 26.23 26.56
CA ARG A 235 -24.55 27.09 26.60
C ARG A 235 -24.28 28.41 25.85
N GLY A 236 -25.16 28.75 24.92
CA GLY A 236 -25.05 29.95 24.06
C GLY A 236 -24.40 29.71 22.69
N SER A 237 -23.73 28.58 22.46
CA SER A 237 -23.24 28.21 21.13
C SER A 237 -24.41 28.02 20.16
N THR A 238 -24.20 28.39 18.89
CA THR A 238 -25.21 28.23 17.82
C THR A 238 -24.59 27.68 16.54
N GLY A 239 -25.43 27.21 15.61
CA GLY A 239 -25.02 26.84 14.25
C GLY A 239 -25.17 25.35 13.90
N GLU A 240 -24.61 24.94 12.76
CA GLU A 240 -24.83 23.59 12.22
C GLU A 240 -24.22 22.48 13.10
N ASN A 241 -23.07 22.76 13.73
CA ASN A 241 -22.45 21.80 14.66
C ASN A 241 -23.33 21.55 15.89
N VAL A 242 -24.04 22.58 16.37
CA VAL A 242 -25.03 22.43 17.45
C VAL A 242 -26.21 21.58 16.97
N ARG A 243 -26.71 21.78 15.75
CA ARG A 243 -27.77 20.92 15.18
C ARG A 243 -27.32 19.47 15.08
N ARG A 244 -26.07 19.21 14.67
CA ARG A 244 -25.51 17.86 14.61
C ARG A 244 -25.44 17.20 16.00
N ILE A 245 -24.94 17.92 17.01
CA ILE A 245 -24.93 17.46 18.40
C ILE A 245 -26.37 17.11 18.85
N GLN A 246 -27.32 18.01 18.63
CA GLN A 246 -28.72 17.85 19.04
C GLN A 246 -29.40 16.62 18.41
N ARG A 247 -29.06 16.26 17.16
CA ARG A 247 -29.55 15.04 16.50
C ARG A 247 -29.09 13.78 17.25
N ILE A 248 -27.84 13.75 17.71
CA ILE A 248 -27.26 12.57 18.39
C ILE A 248 -27.72 12.47 19.84
N VAL A 249 -27.72 13.58 20.59
CA VAL A 249 -28.17 13.58 21.99
C VAL A 249 -29.70 13.61 22.13
N ASN A 250 -30.42 13.47 21.01
CA ASN A 250 -31.86 13.35 20.91
C ASN A 250 -32.63 14.49 21.61
N THR A 251 -32.29 15.73 21.24
CA THR A 251 -33.00 16.95 21.68
C THR A 251 -33.62 17.68 20.50
N ARG A 252 -34.44 18.72 20.77
CA ARG A 252 -34.93 19.62 19.73
C ARG A 252 -33.75 20.15 18.90
N VAL A 253 -33.81 19.98 17.58
CA VAL A 253 -32.78 20.42 16.63
C VAL A 253 -33.08 21.84 16.16
N ASP A 254 -32.85 22.83 17.03
CA ASP A 254 -33.04 24.26 16.72
C ASP A 254 -31.72 24.99 16.42
N GLY A 255 -30.58 24.33 16.62
CA GLY A 255 -29.26 24.91 16.42
C GLY A 255 -28.84 25.89 17.49
N ILE A 256 -29.50 25.88 18.66
CA ILE A 256 -29.17 26.70 19.83
C ILE A 256 -28.82 25.77 20.99
N TYR A 257 -27.60 25.90 21.51
CA TYR A 257 -27.15 25.10 22.64
C TYR A 257 -27.73 25.71 23.93
N GLY A 258 -28.99 25.38 24.24
CA GLY A 258 -29.69 25.81 25.45
C GLY A 258 -29.58 24.84 26.62
N PRO A 259 -30.27 25.11 27.75
CA PRO A 259 -30.25 24.24 28.94
C PRO A 259 -30.67 22.79 28.68
N LYS A 260 -31.58 22.55 27.71
CA LYS A 260 -32.01 21.21 27.32
C LYS A 260 -30.89 20.43 26.61
N THR A 261 -30.18 21.07 25.68
CA THR A 261 -29.02 20.49 24.98
C THR A 261 -27.90 20.17 25.96
N GLU A 262 -27.61 21.08 26.89
CA GLU A 262 -26.59 20.87 27.94
C GLU A 262 -26.92 19.67 28.83
N THR A 263 -28.19 19.53 29.25
CA THR A 263 -28.64 18.39 30.07
C THR A 263 -28.50 17.07 29.32
N ALA A 264 -28.85 17.06 28.03
CA ALA A 264 -28.70 15.88 27.18
C ALA A 264 -27.24 15.51 26.93
N VAL A 265 -26.36 16.49 26.75
CA VAL A 265 -24.91 16.26 26.63
C VAL A 265 -24.33 15.72 27.93
N LYS A 266 -24.72 16.24 29.11
CA LYS A 266 -24.31 15.67 30.40
C LYS A 266 -24.73 14.20 30.54
N LYS A 267 -25.96 13.87 30.12
CA LYS A 267 -26.44 12.48 30.11
C LYS A 267 -25.63 11.61 29.15
N PHE A 268 -25.34 12.12 27.94
CA PHE A 268 -24.51 11.43 26.96
C PHE A 268 -23.09 11.17 27.49
N GLN A 269 -22.46 12.18 28.08
CA GLN A 269 -21.13 12.07 28.71
C GLN A 269 -21.12 11.03 29.82
N SER A 270 -22.14 11.03 30.69
CA SER A 270 -22.29 10.04 31.75
C SER A 270 -22.43 8.62 31.20
N ASN A 271 -23.19 8.42 30.13
CA ASN A 271 -23.39 7.11 29.51
C ASN A 271 -22.14 6.55 28.81
N HIS A 272 -21.20 7.43 28.44
CA HIS A 272 -19.98 7.07 27.70
C HIS A 272 -18.71 7.22 28.54
N ASN A 273 -18.82 7.32 29.87
CA ASN A 273 -17.69 7.45 30.81
C ASN A 273 -16.77 8.65 30.49
N LEU A 274 -17.34 9.77 30.07
CA LEU A 274 -16.63 11.02 29.82
C LEU A 274 -16.73 11.97 31.03
N LEU A 275 -15.90 13.03 31.05
CA LEU A 275 -16.08 14.13 31.99
C LEU A 275 -17.47 14.76 31.80
N VAL A 276 -18.28 14.78 32.85
CA VAL A 276 -19.68 15.26 32.82
C VAL A 276 -19.75 16.76 33.11
N ASP A 277 -19.25 17.57 32.18
CA ASP A 277 -19.24 19.03 32.28
C ASP A 277 -20.35 19.72 31.45
N GLY A 278 -21.01 18.98 30.56
CA GLY A 278 -22.00 19.51 29.62
C GLY A 278 -21.41 20.32 28.47
N ILE A 279 -20.09 20.21 28.26
CA ILE A 279 -19.34 20.89 27.22
C ILE A 279 -18.92 19.86 26.17
N VAL A 280 -19.23 20.13 24.91
CA VAL A 280 -18.74 19.33 23.80
C VAL A 280 -17.36 19.84 23.39
N GLY A 281 -16.33 19.34 24.07
CA GLY A 281 -14.92 19.48 23.68
C GLY A 281 -14.41 18.31 22.85
N PRO A 282 -13.09 18.22 22.57
CA PRO A 282 -12.53 17.22 21.67
C PRO A 282 -12.89 15.76 22.03
N ASN A 283 -12.88 15.44 23.32
CA ASN A 283 -13.18 14.09 23.82
C ASN A 283 -14.67 13.73 23.64
N THR A 284 -15.57 14.66 23.95
CA THR A 284 -17.01 14.46 23.73
C THR A 284 -17.33 14.39 22.24
N TRP A 285 -16.69 15.24 21.44
CA TRP A 285 -16.88 15.30 19.99
C TRP A 285 -16.50 14.00 19.30
N LYS A 286 -15.37 13.38 19.68
CA LYS A 286 -14.91 12.09 19.16
C LYS A 286 -15.87 10.92 19.42
N VAL A 287 -16.73 11.03 20.43
CA VAL A 287 -17.75 10.00 20.72
C VAL A 287 -19.07 10.31 19.99
N LEU A 288 -19.28 11.57 19.62
CA LEU A 288 -20.44 11.99 18.82
C LEU A 288 -20.24 11.72 17.32
N PHE A 289 -19.01 11.88 16.82
CA PHE A 289 -18.63 11.78 15.40
C PHE A 289 -17.25 11.15 15.24
#